data_AF-A0A433TFU8-F1
#
_entry.id   AF-A0A433TFU8-F1
#
_cell.length_a   1.000
_cell.length_b   1.000
_cell.length_c   1.000
_cell.angle_alpha   90.00
_cell.angle_beta   90.00
_cell.angle_gamma   90.00
#
_symmetry.space_group_name_H-M   'P 1'
#
loop_
_entity.id
_entity.type
_entity.pdbx_description
1 polymer ?
#
loop_
_entity_poly.entity_id
_entity_poly.type
_entity_poly.pdbx_seq_one_letter_code
_entity_poly.pdbx_strand_id
1 'polypeptide(L)'
;MGDDDFKTEESSAGIHFFPPLYTQRYVLALNTLEEHNIQSVVDFGCSECGFLKLLPTAACVRKAALVDIDRSLLLTRRKHIHPQLHHYIQRRLNPLHVFLFCGSAEHMDKRIQGYEAATLIEVIEHLHPDTLARVTENVFGHLKPRLCFVTTPNSEFNVLFKNPDPSQFRHWDHKFEWTRSEFSSWCEYVGCRFNYNVKYTGVGEMTSDPESARLGPCSQGAVFTLRLPTARPSSSGDVAVHQPSQARDACVEYQECYELIEEAEYPYVKTKVSKEEKLDMEVSFCLRELIRGEDRDIAYGEKLPISVERLAGYRSVTALADLEGVRKSLERQLYALTPDRNHVLIGAQDSSSEEDLQGGESDEEKEKSSPANSQSLDAEDSLNLGDKNTHTPAEEEENWDDAS
;
A
#
# COMPACT_ATOMS: atom_id res chain seq x y z
N MET A 1 -0.37 14.46 25.14
CA MET A 1 -0.57 13.54 26.27
C MET A 1 -1.55 12.48 25.81
N GLY A 2 -1.10 11.22 25.76
CA GLY A 2 -1.85 10.06 25.26
C GLY A 2 -1.12 9.25 24.18
N ASP A 3 0.12 8.83 24.45
CA ASP A 3 0.91 7.86 23.64
C ASP A 3 1.03 6.50 24.37
N ASP A 4 0.23 6.25 25.41
CA ASP A 4 0.53 5.21 26.41
C ASP A 4 -0.15 3.84 26.23
N ASP A 5 -1.18 3.69 25.38
CA ASP A 5 -1.94 2.42 25.36
C ASP A 5 -1.35 1.32 24.46
N PHE A 6 -0.38 1.65 23.59
CA PHE A 6 0.40 0.66 22.82
C PHE A 6 1.83 0.45 23.36
N LYS A 7 2.25 1.25 24.36
CA LYS A 7 3.58 1.14 24.98
C LYS A 7 3.63 0.16 26.15
N THR A 8 2.47 -0.25 26.66
CA THR A 8 2.36 -1.13 27.82
C THR A 8 2.71 -2.60 27.50
N GLU A 9 2.69 -3.02 26.23
CA GLU A 9 2.82 -4.44 25.85
C GLU A 9 4.24 -5.02 25.85
N GLU A 10 5.28 -4.20 25.72
CA GLU A 10 6.67 -4.69 25.55
C GLU A 10 7.59 -4.38 26.77
N SER A 11 7.07 -3.68 27.78
CA SER A 11 7.89 -3.16 28.90
C SER A 11 7.98 -4.06 30.14
N SER A 12 7.16 -5.11 30.24
CA SER A 12 7.10 -5.93 31.46
C SER A 12 8.13 -7.07 31.55
N ALA A 13 8.91 -7.33 30.49
CA ALA A 13 9.67 -8.59 30.37
C ALA A 13 11.15 -8.50 29.92
N GLY A 14 11.63 -7.33 29.49
CA GLY A 14 13.04 -7.11 29.12
C GLY A 14 13.47 -7.64 27.74
N ILE A 15 12.53 -8.03 26.87
CA ILE A 15 12.79 -8.33 25.46
C ILE A 15 12.31 -7.14 24.63
N HIS A 16 13.21 -6.58 23.84
CA HIS A 16 12.92 -5.47 22.95
C HIS A 16 13.21 -5.87 21.51
N PHE A 17 12.22 -5.66 20.65
CA PHE A 17 12.37 -5.84 19.21
C PHE A 17 12.67 -4.50 18.56
N PHE A 18 13.65 -4.47 17.65
CA PHE A 18 13.92 -3.31 16.82
C PHE A 18 13.93 -3.70 15.34
N PRO A 19 13.03 -3.15 14.51
CA PRO A 19 11.90 -2.27 14.88
C PRO A 19 10.86 -2.98 15.78
N PRO A 20 9.92 -2.26 16.42
CA PRO A 20 8.90 -2.85 17.29
C PRO A 20 8.11 -3.97 16.59
N LEU A 21 7.63 -4.97 17.34
CA LEU A 21 7.10 -6.20 16.75
C LEU A 21 5.89 -5.94 15.85
N TYR A 22 4.99 -5.03 16.26
CA TYR A 22 3.85 -4.64 15.43
C TYR A 22 4.26 -4.04 14.08
N THR A 23 5.38 -3.30 14.05
CA THR A 23 5.91 -2.71 12.81
C THR A 23 6.44 -3.81 11.90
N GLN A 24 7.12 -4.82 12.46
CA GLN A 24 7.58 -5.97 11.70
C GLN A 24 6.40 -6.72 11.07
N ARG A 25 5.30 -6.94 11.81
CA ARG A 25 4.07 -7.56 11.28
C ARG A 25 3.48 -6.77 10.12
N TYR A 26 3.37 -5.45 10.25
CA TYR A 26 2.85 -4.59 9.18
C TYR A 26 3.73 -4.60 7.93
N VAL A 27 5.06 -4.58 8.09
CA VAL A 27 5.99 -4.68 6.97
C VAL A 27 5.88 -6.03 6.28
N LEU A 28 5.78 -7.13 7.04
CA LEU A 28 5.62 -8.47 6.48
C LEU A 28 4.29 -8.60 5.70
N ALA A 29 3.19 -8.06 6.25
CA ALA A 29 1.90 -8.02 5.57
C ALA A 29 2.00 -7.22 4.27
N LEU A 30 2.57 -6.01 4.31
CA LEU A 30 2.75 -5.13 3.14
C LEU A 30 3.55 -5.83 2.04
N ASN A 31 4.70 -6.40 2.39
CA ASN A 31 5.56 -7.11 1.44
C ASN A 31 4.81 -8.29 0.80
N THR A 32 4.02 -9.03 1.59
CA THR A 32 3.21 -10.15 1.08
C THR A 32 2.18 -9.67 0.05
N LEU A 33 1.53 -8.52 0.29
CA LEU A 33 0.59 -7.91 -0.65
C LEU A 33 1.30 -7.49 -1.96
N GLU A 34 2.49 -6.90 -1.86
CA GLU A 34 3.30 -6.47 -3.01
C GLU A 34 3.82 -7.64 -3.85
N GLU A 35 4.36 -8.68 -3.21
CA GLU A 35 4.83 -9.91 -3.85
C GLU A 35 3.72 -10.58 -4.70
N HIS A 36 2.47 -10.46 -4.26
CA HIS A 36 1.31 -11.01 -4.97
C HIS A 36 0.56 -9.97 -5.81
N ASN A 37 1.09 -8.75 -5.93
CA ASN A 37 0.51 -7.63 -6.68
C ASN A 37 -0.99 -7.42 -6.36
N ILE A 38 -1.33 -7.35 -5.07
CA ILE A 38 -2.70 -7.18 -4.58
C ILE A 38 -3.20 -5.76 -4.84
N GLN A 39 -4.38 -5.64 -5.47
CA GLN A 39 -4.99 -4.34 -5.75
C GLN A 39 -6.09 -3.95 -4.75
N SER A 40 -6.69 -4.91 -4.08
CA SER A 40 -7.73 -4.66 -3.07
C SER A 40 -7.55 -5.54 -1.84
N VAL A 41 -7.54 -4.93 -0.66
CA VAL A 41 -7.33 -5.63 0.63
C VAL A 41 -8.37 -5.23 1.68
N VAL A 42 -8.90 -6.21 2.40
CA VAL A 42 -9.68 -5.99 3.61
C VAL A 42 -8.79 -6.26 4.81
N ASP A 43 -8.69 -5.31 5.73
CA ASP A 43 -7.97 -5.45 7.00
C ASP A 43 -9.00 -5.60 8.12
N PHE A 44 -9.15 -6.83 8.62
CA PHE A 44 -10.01 -7.12 9.75
C PHE A 44 -9.26 -6.90 11.05
N GLY A 45 -9.92 -6.30 12.05
CA GLY A 45 -9.29 -5.90 13.30
C GLY A 45 -8.38 -4.69 13.11
N CYS A 46 -8.80 -3.70 12.31
CA CYS A 46 -7.93 -2.60 11.93
C CYS A 46 -7.54 -1.66 13.09
N SER A 47 -8.24 -1.74 14.23
CA SER A 47 -7.96 -0.99 15.46
C SER A 47 -7.71 0.51 15.17
N GLU A 48 -6.56 1.05 15.56
CA GLU A 48 -6.16 2.44 15.33
C GLU A 48 -5.73 2.77 13.89
N CYS A 49 -5.99 1.87 12.94
CA CYS A 49 -5.56 1.95 11.55
C CYS A 49 -4.02 1.99 11.42
N GLY A 50 -3.31 1.25 12.27
CA GLY A 50 -1.85 1.22 12.29
C GLY A 50 -1.24 0.72 10.98
N PHE A 51 -1.79 -0.38 10.43
CA PHE A 51 -1.34 -0.96 9.17
C PHE A 51 -1.55 -0.01 7.97
N LEU A 52 -2.63 0.77 7.99
CA LEU A 52 -2.92 1.77 6.96
C LEU A 52 -1.77 2.76 6.78
N LYS A 53 -0.97 3.06 7.81
CA LYS A 53 0.17 3.99 7.67
C LYS A 53 1.20 3.52 6.62
N LEU A 54 1.27 2.21 6.35
CA LEU A 54 2.18 1.62 5.37
C LEU A 54 1.51 1.36 4.00
N LEU A 55 0.20 1.07 3.95
CA LEU A 55 -0.49 0.79 2.68
C LEU A 55 -0.29 1.84 1.55
N PRO A 56 -0.13 3.16 1.85
CA PRO A 56 0.22 4.18 0.88
C PRO A 56 1.57 4.02 0.18
N THR A 57 2.48 3.17 0.67
CA THR A 57 3.75 2.91 -0.02
C THR A 57 3.60 1.79 -1.06
N ALA A 58 2.68 0.84 -0.86
CA ALA A 58 2.41 -0.23 -1.81
C ALA A 58 1.65 0.25 -3.05
N ALA A 59 2.39 0.53 -4.12
CA ALA A 59 1.85 1.13 -5.35
C ALA A 59 0.79 0.25 -6.06
N CYS A 60 0.79 -1.07 -5.80
CA CYS A 60 -0.19 -2.01 -6.35
C CYS A 60 -1.58 -1.86 -5.71
N VAL A 61 -1.66 -1.51 -4.43
CA VAL A 61 -2.92 -1.43 -3.68
C VAL A 61 -3.69 -0.18 -4.06
N ARG A 62 -4.93 -0.38 -4.53
CA ARG A 62 -5.84 0.66 -5.04
C ARG A 62 -7.12 0.81 -4.24
N LYS A 63 -7.49 -0.21 -3.47
CA LYS A 63 -8.67 -0.21 -2.62
C LYS A 63 -8.35 -0.87 -1.28
N ALA A 64 -8.70 -0.24 -0.17
CA ALA A 64 -8.57 -0.82 1.16
C ALA A 64 -9.89 -0.70 1.92
N ALA A 65 -10.32 -1.76 2.59
CA ALA A 65 -11.40 -1.71 3.56
C ALA A 65 -10.82 -2.05 4.93
N LEU A 66 -10.98 -1.14 5.88
CA LEU A 66 -10.55 -1.31 7.26
C LEU A 66 -11.79 -1.64 8.08
N VAL A 67 -11.80 -2.75 8.79
CA VAL A 67 -12.97 -3.28 9.49
C VAL A 67 -12.64 -3.55 10.94
N ASP A 68 -13.42 -2.99 11.86
CA ASP A 68 -13.33 -3.30 13.29
C ASP A 68 -14.71 -3.30 13.94
N ILE A 69 -14.85 -3.98 15.08
CA ILE A 69 -16.10 -4.02 15.86
C ILE A 69 -16.20 -2.83 16.83
N ASP A 70 -15.08 -2.21 17.23
CA ASP A 70 -15.09 -1.10 18.18
C ASP A 70 -15.46 0.23 17.51
N ARG A 71 -16.77 0.46 17.43
CA ARG A 71 -17.34 1.70 16.87
C ARG A 71 -16.79 2.97 17.53
N SER A 72 -16.56 2.96 18.84
CA SER A 72 -16.13 4.14 19.60
C SER A 72 -14.69 4.51 19.25
N LEU A 73 -13.82 3.51 19.15
CA LEU A 73 -12.45 3.67 18.67
C LEU A 73 -12.45 4.20 17.22
N LEU A 74 -13.22 3.57 16.34
CA LEU A 74 -13.28 3.96 14.93
C LEU A 74 -13.76 5.41 14.74
N LEU A 75 -14.77 5.86 15.49
CA LEU A 75 -15.23 7.25 15.44
C LEU A 75 -14.15 8.24 15.90
N THR A 76 -13.37 7.86 16.91
CA THR A 76 -12.26 8.67 17.43
C THR A 76 -11.10 8.74 16.43
N ARG A 77 -10.84 7.63 15.73
CA ARG A 77 -9.72 7.48 14.79
C ARG A 77 -10.09 7.74 13.33
N ARG A 78 -11.35 8.06 13.00
CA ARG A 78 -11.81 8.24 11.60
C ARG A 78 -10.95 9.19 10.77
N LYS A 79 -10.38 10.24 11.38
CA LYS A 79 -9.53 11.19 10.64
C LYS A 79 -8.13 10.66 10.32
N HIS A 80 -7.71 9.56 10.94
CA HIS A 80 -6.43 8.90 10.68
C HIS A 80 -6.40 8.24 9.30
N ILE A 81 -7.55 7.95 8.67
CA ILE A 81 -7.57 7.33 7.34
C ILE A 81 -7.28 8.31 6.20
N HIS A 82 -7.31 9.62 6.47
CA HIS A 82 -7.08 10.62 5.44
C HIS A 82 -5.59 10.78 5.11
N PRO A 83 -5.26 11.12 3.86
CA PRO A 83 -3.90 11.40 3.46
C PRO A 83 -3.31 12.56 4.28
N GLN A 84 -2.16 12.31 4.89
CA GLN A 84 -1.28 13.34 5.47
C GLN A 84 -0.63 14.21 4.39
N LEU A 85 -0.09 15.37 4.79
CA LEU A 85 0.53 16.37 3.89
C LEU A 85 1.53 15.77 2.89
N HIS A 86 2.40 14.84 3.35
CA HIS A 86 3.43 14.26 2.51
C HIS A 86 2.85 13.50 1.30
N HIS A 87 1.65 12.93 1.39
CA HIS A 87 0.99 12.27 0.25
C HIS A 87 0.61 13.26 -0.86
N TYR A 88 0.33 14.53 -0.52
CA TYR A 88 0.01 15.56 -1.51
C TYR A 88 1.25 16.09 -2.23
N ILE A 89 2.40 16.05 -1.55
CA ILE A 89 3.72 16.45 -2.06
C ILE A 89 4.28 15.32 -2.95
N GLN A 90 4.40 14.12 -2.39
CA GLN A 90 4.85 12.93 -3.10
C GLN A 90 3.66 12.04 -3.43
N ARG A 91 3.00 12.39 -4.54
CA ARG A 91 1.79 11.71 -4.97
C ARG A 91 2.09 10.32 -5.49
N ARG A 92 1.14 9.42 -5.23
CA ARG A 92 1.17 8.04 -5.72
C ARG A 92 0.96 8.00 -7.24
N LEU A 93 1.40 6.93 -7.90
CA LEU A 93 1.11 6.75 -9.34
C LEU A 93 -0.30 6.22 -9.58
N ASN A 94 -0.76 5.31 -8.72
CA ASN A 94 -2.08 4.70 -8.79
C ASN A 94 -3.02 5.30 -7.73
N PRO A 95 -4.34 5.36 -8.01
CA PRO A 95 -5.32 5.78 -7.01
C PRO A 95 -5.36 4.81 -5.83
N LEU A 96 -5.62 5.32 -4.63
CA LEU A 96 -6.01 4.51 -3.47
C LEU A 96 -7.27 5.09 -2.84
N HIS A 97 -8.30 4.25 -2.71
CA HIS A 97 -9.52 4.56 -1.96
C HIS A 97 -9.60 3.67 -0.71
N VAL A 98 -9.73 4.30 0.45
CA VAL A 98 -9.80 3.64 1.76
C VAL A 98 -11.20 3.83 2.34
N PHE A 99 -11.79 2.75 2.84
CA PHE A 99 -13.07 2.74 3.55
C PHE A 99 -12.85 2.26 4.98
N LEU A 100 -13.46 2.94 5.96
CA LEU A 100 -13.48 2.53 7.36
C LEU A 100 -14.89 2.05 7.73
N PHE A 101 -15.00 0.78 8.09
CA PHE A 101 -16.25 0.12 8.42
C PHE A 101 -16.27 -0.32 9.88
N CYS A 102 -17.38 -0.07 10.56
CA CYS A 102 -17.72 -0.74 11.81
C CYS A 102 -18.50 -2.01 11.49
N GLY A 103 -17.95 -3.18 11.82
CA GLY A 103 -18.53 -4.48 11.48
C GLY A 103 -17.71 -5.66 12.00
N SER A 104 -18.33 -6.84 12.05
CA SER A 104 -17.66 -8.08 12.46
C SER A 104 -17.22 -8.89 11.24
N ALA A 105 -16.01 -9.45 11.30
CA ALA A 105 -15.49 -10.41 10.32
C ALA A 105 -16.33 -11.70 10.20
N GLU A 106 -17.30 -11.92 11.09
CA GLU A 106 -18.27 -13.01 11.00
C GLU A 106 -19.33 -12.78 9.92
N HIS A 107 -19.57 -11.53 9.52
CA HIS A 107 -20.69 -11.18 8.66
C HIS A 107 -20.28 -10.99 7.19
N MET A 108 -21.17 -11.39 6.29
CA MET A 108 -20.99 -11.27 4.85
C MET A 108 -21.45 -9.89 4.36
N ASP A 109 -20.55 -8.92 4.35
CA ASP A 109 -20.84 -7.60 3.78
C ASP A 109 -20.56 -7.55 2.27
N LYS A 110 -21.57 -7.15 1.48
CA LYS A 110 -21.49 -7.13 0.01
C LYS A 110 -20.48 -6.12 -0.54
N ARG A 111 -20.12 -5.08 0.22
CA ARG A 111 -19.18 -4.03 -0.24
C ARG A 111 -17.72 -4.47 -0.20
N ILE A 112 -17.41 -5.50 0.58
CA ILE A 112 -16.08 -6.12 0.64
C ILE A 112 -15.99 -7.44 -0.15
N GLN A 113 -17.10 -7.87 -0.77
CA GLN A 113 -17.09 -8.99 -1.69
C GLN A 113 -16.17 -8.70 -2.89
N GLY A 114 -15.40 -9.71 -3.31
CA GLY A 114 -14.51 -9.62 -4.46
C GLY A 114 -13.19 -8.88 -4.20
N TYR A 115 -12.90 -8.51 -2.96
CA TYR A 115 -11.56 -8.05 -2.58
C TYR A 115 -10.54 -9.18 -2.78
N GLU A 116 -9.35 -8.82 -3.25
CA GLU A 116 -8.31 -9.79 -3.62
C GLU A 116 -7.59 -10.38 -2.41
N ALA A 117 -7.45 -9.61 -1.32
CA ALA A 117 -6.81 -10.05 -0.08
C ALA A 117 -7.66 -9.77 1.17
N ALA A 118 -7.42 -10.57 2.21
CA ALA A 118 -7.80 -10.27 3.58
C ALA A 118 -6.58 -10.37 4.52
N THR A 119 -6.42 -9.41 5.44
CA THR A 119 -5.44 -9.44 6.53
C THR A 119 -6.16 -9.61 7.88
N LEU A 120 -5.64 -10.49 8.73
CA LEU A 120 -6.06 -10.69 10.12
C LEU A 120 -4.80 -10.70 10.98
N ILE A 121 -4.30 -9.51 11.32
CA ILE A 121 -3.02 -9.31 12.01
C ILE A 121 -3.29 -9.22 13.51
N GLU A 122 -2.94 -10.26 14.27
CA GLU A 122 -3.20 -10.35 15.72
C GLU A 122 -4.70 -10.18 16.05
N VAL A 123 -5.54 -10.99 15.39
CA VAL A 123 -7.01 -10.92 15.54
C VAL A 123 -7.59 -12.21 16.08
N ILE A 124 -7.12 -13.35 15.58
CA ILE A 124 -7.80 -14.62 15.80
C ILE A 124 -7.76 -15.05 17.27
N GLU A 125 -6.72 -14.68 18.01
CA GLU A 125 -6.53 -14.94 19.44
C GLU A 125 -7.55 -14.23 20.33
N HIS A 126 -8.19 -13.16 19.86
CA HIS A 126 -9.26 -12.46 20.58
C HIS A 126 -10.64 -13.12 20.38
N LEU A 127 -10.72 -14.13 19.51
CA LEU A 127 -11.98 -14.78 19.16
C LEU A 127 -12.23 -16.01 20.02
N HIS A 128 -13.43 -16.10 20.59
CA HIS A 128 -13.90 -17.36 21.15
C HIS A 128 -14.01 -18.44 20.05
N PRO A 129 -13.88 -19.75 20.38
CA PRO A 129 -13.85 -20.82 19.38
C PRO A 129 -15.01 -20.80 18.38
N ASP A 130 -16.23 -20.54 18.83
CA ASP A 130 -17.41 -20.46 17.95
C ASP A 130 -17.33 -19.27 16.98
N THR A 131 -16.82 -18.14 17.46
CA THR A 131 -16.59 -16.94 16.65
C THR A 131 -15.49 -17.17 15.63
N LEU A 132 -14.38 -17.78 16.04
CA LEU A 132 -13.29 -18.15 15.14
C LEU A 132 -13.77 -19.06 14.00
N ALA A 133 -14.64 -20.04 14.31
CA ALA A 133 -15.24 -20.91 13.30
C ALA A 133 -16.07 -20.12 12.28
N ARG A 134 -16.89 -19.17 12.73
CA ARG A 134 -17.70 -18.30 11.85
C ARG A 134 -16.85 -17.35 11.00
N VAL A 135 -15.84 -16.71 11.60
CA VAL A 135 -14.87 -15.88 10.87
C VAL A 135 -14.14 -16.72 9.82
N THR A 136 -13.72 -17.94 10.17
CA THR A 136 -13.03 -18.84 9.24
C THR A 136 -13.93 -19.20 8.04
N GLU A 137 -15.19 -19.59 8.27
CA GLU A 137 -16.13 -19.90 7.18
C GLU A 137 -16.43 -18.66 6.34
N ASN A 138 -16.62 -17.48 6.95
CA ASN A 138 -16.86 -16.25 6.20
C ASN A 138 -15.66 -15.83 5.34
N VAL A 139 -14.47 -15.71 5.94
CA VAL A 139 -13.28 -15.24 5.24
C VAL A 139 -12.84 -16.21 4.15
N PHE A 140 -12.71 -17.50 4.46
CA PHE A 140 -12.15 -18.49 3.53
C PHE A 140 -13.21 -19.18 2.65
N GLY A 141 -14.44 -19.30 3.14
CA GLY A 141 -15.54 -19.95 2.41
C GLY A 141 -16.37 -18.98 1.57
N HIS A 142 -16.76 -17.83 2.13
CA HIS A 142 -17.65 -16.87 1.46
C HIS A 142 -16.88 -15.76 0.74
N LEU A 143 -16.10 -14.94 1.45
CA LEU A 143 -15.30 -13.86 0.83
C LEU A 143 -14.26 -14.44 -0.13
N LYS A 144 -13.64 -15.55 0.26
CA LYS A 144 -12.74 -16.37 -0.55
C LYS A 144 -11.71 -15.53 -1.33
N PRO A 145 -10.96 -14.64 -0.66
CA PRO A 145 -9.96 -13.80 -1.32
C PRO A 145 -8.87 -14.69 -1.94
N ARG A 146 -8.21 -14.24 -3.01
CA ARG A 146 -7.09 -15.02 -3.59
C ARG A 146 -5.90 -15.13 -2.65
N LEU A 147 -5.77 -14.20 -1.70
CA LEU A 147 -4.75 -14.17 -0.66
C LEU A 147 -5.38 -13.91 0.71
N CYS A 148 -4.96 -14.64 1.75
CA CYS A 148 -5.23 -14.25 3.14
C CYS A 148 -3.94 -14.28 3.95
N PHE A 149 -3.68 -13.25 4.73
CA PHE A 149 -2.52 -13.15 5.62
C PHE A 149 -3.00 -13.10 7.05
N VAL A 150 -2.55 -14.05 7.86
CA VAL A 150 -2.94 -14.18 9.27
C VAL A 150 -1.68 -14.17 10.13
N THR A 151 -1.68 -13.42 11.22
CA THR A 151 -0.70 -13.56 12.30
C THR A 151 -1.38 -13.76 13.63
N THR A 152 -0.68 -14.42 14.54
CA THR A 152 -1.12 -14.62 15.91
C THR A 152 0.11 -14.86 16.81
N PRO A 153 0.01 -14.62 18.12
CA PRO A 153 1.02 -15.01 19.09
C PRO A 153 1.50 -16.47 18.94
N ASN A 154 2.83 -16.68 19.00
CA ASN A 154 3.43 -18.00 19.26
C ASN A 154 3.64 -18.18 20.78
N SER A 155 2.89 -19.08 21.41
CA SER A 155 3.00 -19.30 22.86
C SER A 155 4.30 -19.99 23.28
N GLU A 156 4.97 -20.72 22.37
CA GLU A 156 6.28 -21.33 22.64
C GLU A 156 7.36 -20.27 22.92
N PHE A 157 7.19 -19.06 22.38
CA PHE A 157 8.11 -17.94 22.60
C PHE A 157 7.95 -17.33 24.01
N ASN A 158 6.82 -17.57 24.69
CA ASN A 158 6.47 -16.86 25.92
C ASN A 158 7.43 -17.12 27.08
N VAL A 159 8.14 -18.26 27.06
CA VAL A 159 9.16 -18.62 28.05
C VAL A 159 10.26 -17.56 28.16
N LEU A 160 10.49 -16.78 27.10
CA LEU A 160 11.50 -15.73 27.08
C LEU A 160 11.03 -14.46 27.80
N PHE A 161 9.71 -14.21 27.90
CA PHE A 161 9.15 -13.01 28.51
C PHE A 161 9.19 -13.00 30.06
N LYS A 162 9.91 -13.92 30.70
CA LYS A 162 10.06 -13.98 32.18
C LYS A 162 8.74 -13.83 32.93
N ASN A 163 7.64 -14.34 32.35
CA ASN A 163 6.32 -14.19 32.94
C ASN A 163 6.28 -14.96 34.28
N PRO A 164 5.80 -14.37 35.38
CA PRO A 164 5.79 -15.02 36.69
C PRO A 164 4.86 -16.24 36.74
N ASP A 165 3.90 -16.32 35.80
CA ASP A 165 3.00 -17.45 35.64
C ASP A 165 3.07 -17.98 34.19
N PRO A 166 3.65 -19.18 33.97
CA PRO A 166 3.71 -19.81 32.65
C PRO A 166 2.35 -20.13 32.03
N SER A 167 1.26 -20.08 32.81
CA SER A 167 -0.10 -20.32 32.34
C SER A 167 -0.83 -19.06 31.87
N GLN A 168 -0.21 -17.88 32.00
CA GLN A 168 -0.79 -16.62 31.54
C GLN A 168 -0.44 -16.32 30.08
N PHE A 169 -1.46 -15.87 29.35
CA PHE A 169 -1.29 -15.26 28.04
C PHE A 169 -0.50 -13.95 28.14
N ARG A 170 0.13 -13.53 27.03
CA ARG A 170 0.84 -12.25 26.91
C ARG A 170 -0.08 -11.05 27.11
N HIS A 171 -1.35 -11.21 26.78
CA HIS A 171 -2.35 -10.17 26.95
C HIS A 171 -3.59 -10.72 27.65
N TRP A 172 -4.16 -9.93 28.57
CA TRP A 172 -5.30 -10.33 29.41
C TRP A 172 -6.57 -10.61 28.60
N ASP A 173 -6.70 -9.99 27.43
CA ASP A 173 -7.88 -10.16 26.57
C ASP A 173 -7.76 -11.35 25.59
N HIS A 174 -6.61 -12.03 25.50
CA HIS A 174 -6.49 -13.21 24.64
C HIS A 174 -7.41 -14.34 25.13
N LYS A 175 -8.06 -15.03 24.19
CA LYS A 175 -8.91 -16.21 24.45
C LYS A 175 -8.12 -17.51 24.30
N PHE A 176 -7.03 -17.47 23.53
CA PHE A 176 -6.04 -18.54 23.41
C PHE A 176 -4.69 -17.96 22.95
N GLU A 177 -3.61 -18.72 23.16
CA GLU A 177 -2.34 -18.51 22.46
C GLU A 177 -1.80 -19.85 21.99
N TRP A 178 -1.71 -20.02 20.68
CA TRP A 178 -1.35 -21.30 20.09
C TRP A 178 0.15 -21.51 20.01
N THR A 179 0.55 -22.76 20.22
CA THR A 179 1.84 -23.29 19.77
C THR A 179 1.92 -23.30 18.25
N ARG A 180 3.11 -23.50 17.68
CA ARG A 180 3.27 -23.64 16.23
C ARG A 180 2.53 -24.84 15.68
N SER A 181 2.46 -25.92 16.46
CA SER A 181 1.73 -27.14 16.10
C SER A 181 0.22 -26.91 16.02
N GLU A 182 -0.35 -26.21 17.00
CA GLU A 182 -1.78 -25.88 17.02
C GLU A 182 -2.16 -24.93 15.87
N PHE A 183 -1.35 -23.89 15.65
CA PHE A 183 -1.55 -22.97 14.53
C PHE A 183 -1.42 -23.68 13.18
N SER A 184 -0.42 -24.57 13.02
CA SER A 184 -0.27 -25.38 11.80
C SER A 184 -1.48 -26.25 11.55
N SER A 185 -1.99 -26.91 12.59
CA SER A 185 -3.17 -27.77 12.51
C SER A 185 -4.41 -27.00 12.06
N TRP A 186 -4.64 -25.80 12.60
CA TRP A 186 -5.72 -24.93 12.14
C TRP A 186 -5.53 -24.48 10.69
N CYS A 187 -4.31 -24.07 10.31
CA CYS A 187 -4.01 -23.67 8.93
C CYS A 187 -4.22 -24.82 7.93
N GLU A 188 -3.81 -26.04 8.27
CA GLU A 188 -4.00 -27.23 7.45
C GLU A 188 -5.48 -27.57 7.27
N TYR A 189 -6.27 -27.47 8.35
CA TYR A 189 -7.72 -27.60 8.28
C TYR A 189 -8.33 -26.58 7.30
N VAL A 190 -7.97 -25.30 7.42
CA VAL A 190 -8.43 -24.23 6.51
C VAL A 190 -8.02 -24.53 5.07
N GLY A 191 -6.75 -24.87 4.84
CA GLY A 191 -6.22 -25.19 3.52
C GLY A 191 -6.93 -26.36 2.85
N CYS A 192 -7.23 -27.43 3.60
CA CYS A 192 -7.96 -28.59 3.12
C CYS A 192 -9.44 -28.27 2.85
N ARG A 193 -10.11 -27.59 3.79
CA ARG A 193 -11.55 -27.33 3.73
C ARG A 193 -11.94 -26.31 2.65
N PHE A 194 -11.10 -25.30 2.43
CA PHE A 194 -11.41 -24.15 1.56
C PHE A 194 -10.52 -24.05 0.32
N ASN A 195 -9.66 -25.06 0.08
CA ASN A 195 -8.81 -25.17 -1.11
C ASN A 195 -7.74 -24.06 -1.22
N TYR A 196 -7.01 -23.83 -0.12
CA TYR A 196 -5.88 -22.91 -0.06
C TYR A 196 -4.54 -23.66 0.10
N ASN A 197 -3.48 -23.13 -0.50
CA ASN A 197 -2.11 -23.45 -0.10
C ASN A 197 -1.73 -22.59 1.11
N VAL A 198 -0.92 -23.13 2.00
CA VAL A 198 -0.44 -22.43 3.19
C VAL A 198 1.08 -22.32 3.12
N LYS A 199 1.61 -21.11 3.34
CA LYS A 199 3.03 -20.84 3.58
C LYS A 199 3.18 -20.23 4.96
N TYR A 200 3.90 -20.89 5.85
CA TYR A 200 4.20 -20.37 7.18
C TYR A 200 5.28 -19.29 7.14
N THR A 201 5.15 -18.31 8.03
CA THR A 201 6.03 -17.15 8.18
C THR A 201 5.96 -16.65 9.64
N GLY A 202 6.57 -15.51 9.94
CA GLY A 202 6.51 -14.88 11.25
C GLY A 202 7.56 -13.80 11.42
N VAL A 203 7.51 -13.10 12.57
CA VAL A 203 8.41 -12.00 12.92
C VAL A 203 8.82 -12.05 14.40
N GLY A 204 9.86 -11.30 14.75
CA GLY A 204 10.42 -11.32 16.10
C GLY A 204 11.25 -12.56 16.38
N GLU A 205 12.10 -12.97 15.43
CA GLU A 205 13.09 -14.01 15.65
C GLU A 205 14.18 -13.51 16.60
N MET A 206 14.58 -14.36 17.57
CA MET A 206 15.71 -14.09 18.46
C MET A 206 16.93 -14.86 17.92
N THR A 207 17.85 -14.17 17.27
CA THR A 207 19.00 -14.82 16.59
C THR A 207 20.27 -14.84 17.45
N SER A 208 20.26 -14.23 18.64
CA SER A 208 21.43 -14.05 19.48
C SER A 208 21.78 -15.27 20.35
N ASP A 209 20.82 -16.17 20.59
CA ASP A 209 21.01 -17.41 21.36
C ASP A 209 20.45 -18.64 20.62
N PRO A 210 21.24 -19.71 20.41
CA PRO A 210 20.80 -20.90 19.67
C PRO A 210 19.59 -21.65 20.27
N GLU A 211 19.37 -21.58 21.59
CA GLU A 211 18.20 -22.22 22.21
C GLU A 211 16.93 -21.40 21.95
N SER A 212 17.01 -20.07 22.01
CA SER A 212 15.91 -19.17 21.63
C SER A 212 15.52 -19.29 20.15
N ALA A 213 16.47 -19.57 19.25
CA ALA A 213 16.19 -19.76 17.83
C ALA A 213 15.29 -20.99 17.54
N ARG A 214 15.27 -22.00 18.41
CA ARG A 214 14.43 -23.20 18.25
C ARG A 214 12.95 -22.93 18.48
N LEU A 215 12.62 -21.87 19.22
CA LEU A 215 11.24 -21.49 19.56
C LEU A 215 10.49 -20.93 18.34
N GLY A 216 11.22 -20.51 17.29
CA GLY A 216 10.66 -19.84 16.14
C GLY A 216 10.35 -18.36 16.41
N PRO A 217 9.55 -17.71 15.56
CA PRO A 217 9.24 -16.29 15.68
C PRO A 217 8.31 -16.02 16.86
N CYS A 218 8.42 -14.82 17.45
CA CYS A 218 7.54 -14.36 18.53
C CYS A 218 6.07 -14.22 18.08
N SER A 219 5.83 -13.71 16.87
CA SER A 219 4.53 -13.74 16.21
C SER A 219 4.65 -14.66 15.00
N GLN A 220 3.83 -15.71 14.98
CA GLN A 220 3.76 -16.67 13.88
C GLN A 220 2.70 -16.21 12.88
N GLY A 221 2.89 -16.53 11.61
CA GLY A 221 1.97 -16.15 10.56
C GLY A 221 1.83 -17.17 9.45
N ALA A 222 0.77 -17.02 8.67
CA ALA A 222 0.47 -17.88 7.52
C ALA A 222 -0.04 -17.03 6.35
N VAL A 223 0.51 -17.31 5.16
CA VAL A 223 0.01 -16.81 3.89
C VAL A 223 -0.79 -17.91 3.21
N PHE A 224 -2.08 -17.68 3.08
CA PHE A 224 -2.99 -18.54 2.36
C PHE A 224 -3.13 -18.05 0.91
N THR A 225 -2.87 -18.91 -0.07
CA THR A 225 -3.12 -18.59 -1.49
C THR A 225 -4.14 -19.55 -2.06
N LEU A 226 -5.20 -19.00 -2.67
CA LEU A 226 -6.28 -19.83 -3.22
C LEU A 226 -5.74 -20.71 -4.34
N ARG A 227 -5.96 -22.03 -4.27
CA ARG A 227 -5.57 -22.96 -5.35
C ARG A 227 -6.49 -22.73 -6.55
N LEU A 228 -5.97 -22.07 -7.58
CA LEU A 228 -6.67 -21.98 -8.85
C LEU A 228 -6.84 -23.39 -9.42
N PRO A 229 -7.99 -23.71 -10.04
CA PRO A 229 -8.13 -24.94 -10.79
C PRO A 229 -7.02 -24.98 -11.85
N THR A 230 -6.16 -26.00 -11.81
CA THR A 230 -5.24 -26.24 -12.91
C THR A 230 -6.09 -26.52 -14.15
N ALA A 231 -5.90 -25.73 -15.20
CA ALA A 231 -6.46 -26.05 -16.51
C ALA A 231 -5.96 -27.47 -16.86
N ARG A 232 -6.87 -28.43 -16.94
CA ARG A 232 -6.51 -29.79 -17.35
C ARG A 232 -5.83 -29.70 -18.72
N PRO A 233 -4.67 -30.35 -18.94
CA PRO A 233 -4.19 -30.55 -20.30
C PRO A 233 -5.29 -31.32 -21.05
N SER A 234 -5.66 -30.84 -22.23
CA SER A 234 -6.66 -31.45 -23.09
C SER A 234 -6.18 -32.83 -23.57
N SER A 235 -6.40 -33.86 -22.76
CA SER A 235 -6.35 -35.24 -23.19
C SER A 235 -7.68 -35.57 -23.87
N SER A 236 -7.66 -35.64 -25.19
CA SER A 236 -8.70 -36.29 -26.00
C SER A 236 -8.83 -37.76 -25.55
N GLY A 237 -9.94 -38.10 -24.92
CA GLY A 237 -10.29 -39.46 -24.52
C GLY A 237 -11.68 -39.49 -23.90
N ASP A 238 -12.64 -40.02 -24.65
CA ASP A 238 -14.04 -40.18 -24.27
C ASP A 238 -14.21 -40.84 -22.89
N VAL A 239 -14.80 -40.10 -21.94
CA VAL A 239 -15.36 -40.68 -20.71
C VAL A 239 -16.69 -40.00 -20.42
N ALA A 240 -17.70 -40.86 -20.20
CA ALA A 240 -19.11 -40.54 -20.08
C ALA A 240 -19.42 -39.33 -19.20
N VAL A 241 -20.33 -38.48 -19.71
CA VAL A 241 -20.92 -37.34 -19.02
C VAL A 241 -21.78 -37.85 -17.86
N HIS A 242 -21.18 -38.01 -16.68
CA HIS A 242 -21.95 -37.97 -15.44
C HIS A 242 -22.30 -36.50 -15.18
N GLN A 243 -23.58 -36.17 -15.37
CA GLN A 243 -24.15 -34.89 -14.96
C GLN A 243 -23.80 -34.63 -13.50
N PRO A 244 -23.20 -33.47 -13.15
CA PRO A 244 -23.07 -33.07 -11.76
C PRO A 244 -24.48 -32.98 -11.17
N SER A 245 -24.73 -33.71 -10.09
CA SER A 245 -25.92 -33.54 -9.28
C SER A 245 -26.05 -32.05 -8.94
N GLN A 246 -27.16 -31.44 -9.35
CA GLN A 246 -27.57 -30.10 -8.97
C GLN A 246 -27.84 -30.06 -7.46
N ALA A 247 -26.78 -30.05 -6.65
CA ALA A 247 -26.86 -29.41 -5.35
C ALA A 247 -27.06 -27.93 -5.67
N ARG A 248 -28.28 -27.46 -5.45
CA ARG A 248 -28.63 -26.05 -5.54
C ARG A 248 -27.70 -25.29 -4.60
N ASP A 249 -26.69 -24.63 -5.14
CA ASP A 249 -26.04 -23.52 -4.44
C ASP A 249 -27.17 -22.52 -4.15
N ALA A 250 -27.66 -22.52 -2.92
CA ALA A 250 -28.49 -21.43 -2.44
C ALA A 250 -27.66 -20.16 -2.69
N CYS A 251 -28.20 -19.20 -3.43
CA CYS A 251 -27.56 -17.90 -3.59
C CYS A 251 -27.25 -17.36 -2.19
N VAL A 252 -25.98 -17.40 -1.79
CA VAL A 252 -25.52 -16.84 -0.53
C VAL A 252 -25.74 -15.33 -0.65
N GLU A 253 -26.73 -14.81 0.07
CA GLU A 253 -27.13 -13.41 -0.03
C GLU A 253 -26.24 -12.55 0.85
N TYR A 254 -25.37 -11.76 0.23
CA TYR A 254 -24.57 -10.75 0.94
C TYR A 254 -25.44 -9.55 1.30
N GLN A 255 -25.28 -9.03 2.51
CA GLN A 255 -26.01 -7.87 3.01
C GLN A 255 -25.09 -6.65 3.09
N GLU A 256 -25.63 -5.43 3.20
CA GLU A 256 -24.83 -4.29 3.68
C GLU A 256 -25.00 -4.20 5.19
N CYS A 257 -24.28 -5.04 5.92
CA CYS A 257 -24.40 -5.15 7.38
C CYS A 257 -23.40 -4.27 8.14
N TYR A 258 -22.35 -3.78 7.50
CA TYR A 258 -21.39 -2.87 8.14
C TYR A 258 -21.91 -1.42 8.14
N GLU A 259 -21.50 -0.65 9.15
CA GLU A 259 -21.68 0.80 9.12
C GLU A 259 -20.45 1.43 8.47
N LEU A 260 -20.64 2.25 7.43
CA LEU A 260 -19.56 3.06 6.89
C LEU A 260 -19.31 4.25 7.83
N ILE A 261 -18.14 4.30 8.44
CA ILE A 261 -17.74 5.35 9.39
C ILE A 261 -17.11 6.55 8.66
N GLU A 262 -16.23 6.28 7.70
CA GLU A 262 -15.50 7.30 6.94
C GLU A 262 -14.91 6.69 5.66
N GLU A 263 -14.68 7.51 4.65
CA GLU A 263 -13.92 7.14 3.45
C GLU A 263 -12.89 8.20 3.08
N ALA A 264 -11.81 7.79 2.41
CA ALA A 264 -10.75 8.69 2.00
C ALA A 264 -10.14 8.29 0.65
N GLU A 265 -10.01 9.27 -0.23
CA GLU A 265 -9.23 9.14 -1.47
C GLU A 265 -7.83 9.74 -1.29
N TYR A 266 -6.80 8.97 -1.63
CA TYR A 266 -5.43 9.43 -1.58
C TYR A 266 -5.05 10.17 -2.86
N PRO A 267 -4.27 11.27 -2.76
CA PRO A 267 -3.82 12.00 -3.93
C PRO A 267 -2.86 11.16 -4.78
N TYR A 268 -3.09 11.18 -6.09
CA TYR A 268 -2.26 10.48 -7.08
C TYR A 268 -1.99 11.37 -8.29
N VAL A 269 -0.99 10.99 -9.08
CA VAL A 269 -0.65 11.66 -10.33
C VAL A 269 -1.68 11.30 -11.38
N LYS A 270 -2.68 12.18 -11.57
CA LYS A 270 -3.58 12.11 -12.72
C LYS A 270 -2.80 12.46 -13.97
N THR A 271 -2.31 11.46 -14.72
CA THR A 271 -1.71 11.73 -16.02
C THR A 271 -2.82 12.21 -16.96
N LYS A 272 -2.82 13.50 -17.29
CA LYS A 272 -3.72 14.05 -18.32
C LYS A 272 -3.29 13.66 -19.73
N VAL A 273 -2.06 13.15 -19.87
CA VAL A 273 -1.45 12.78 -21.14
C VAL A 273 -2.10 11.49 -21.66
N SER A 274 -2.74 11.57 -22.81
CA SER A 274 -3.40 10.43 -23.46
C SER A 274 -2.36 9.36 -23.85
N LYS A 275 -2.81 8.12 -24.12
CA LYS A 275 -1.89 7.07 -24.60
C LYS A 275 -1.22 7.48 -25.93
N GLU A 276 -1.95 8.19 -26.78
CA GLU A 276 -1.46 8.71 -28.06
C GLU A 276 -0.41 9.81 -27.85
N GLU A 277 -0.64 10.74 -26.93
CA GLU A 277 0.33 11.79 -26.61
C GLU A 277 1.61 11.20 -25.97
N LYS A 278 1.50 10.19 -25.11
CA LYS A 278 2.67 9.48 -24.56
C LYS A 278 3.48 8.79 -25.66
N LEU A 279 2.78 8.13 -26.59
CA LEU A 279 3.42 7.51 -27.75
C LEU A 279 4.11 8.57 -28.62
N ASP A 280 3.45 9.70 -28.84
CA ASP A 280 4.00 10.78 -29.66
C ASP A 280 5.30 11.32 -29.08
N MET A 281 5.30 11.66 -27.79
CA MET A 281 6.48 12.14 -27.08
C MET A 281 7.65 11.14 -27.15
N GLU A 282 7.36 9.85 -26.95
CA GLU A 282 8.39 8.80 -26.98
C GLU A 282 8.94 8.57 -28.38
N VAL A 283 8.07 8.55 -29.41
CA VAL A 283 8.49 8.42 -30.81
C VAL A 283 9.36 9.61 -31.22
N SER A 284 9.01 10.86 -30.85
CA SER A 284 9.88 12.01 -31.15
C SER A 284 11.22 11.90 -30.44
N PHE A 285 11.24 11.42 -29.20
CA PHE A 285 12.48 11.24 -28.43
C PHE A 285 13.40 10.20 -29.11
N CYS A 286 12.89 8.99 -29.39
CA CYS A 286 13.66 7.95 -30.06
C CYS A 286 14.14 8.40 -31.45
N LEU A 287 13.30 9.15 -32.18
CA LEU A 287 13.66 9.70 -33.48
C LEU A 287 14.81 10.71 -33.39
N ARG A 288 14.77 11.64 -32.42
CA ARG A 288 15.88 12.57 -32.17
C ARG A 288 17.19 11.84 -31.86
N GLU A 289 17.13 10.79 -31.04
CA GLU A 289 18.32 10.01 -30.70
C GLU A 289 18.88 9.24 -31.90
N LEU A 290 18.02 8.70 -32.77
CA LEU A 290 18.46 8.08 -34.02
C LEU A 290 19.10 9.10 -34.96
N ILE A 291 18.53 10.30 -35.08
CA ILE A 291 19.10 11.38 -35.90
C ILE A 291 20.50 11.76 -35.40
N ARG A 292 20.65 11.98 -34.08
CA ARG A 292 21.96 12.28 -33.44
C ARG A 292 22.99 11.19 -33.70
N GLY A 293 22.58 9.92 -33.71
CA GLY A 293 23.47 8.79 -33.93
C GLY A 293 23.92 8.54 -35.37
N GLU A 294 23.27 9.14 -36.37
CA GLU A 294 23.61 8.93 -37.79
C GLU A 294 24.80 9.78 -38.26
N ASP A 295 25.28 10.76 -37.46
CA ASP A 295 26.50 11.55 -37.66
C ASP A 295 26.71 12.03 -39.12
N ARG A 296 25.65 12.60 -39.72
CA ARG A 296 25.65 13.14 -41.08
C ARG A 296 25.19 14.60 -41.08
N ASP A 297 26.01 15.46 -41.68
CA ASP A 297 25.59 16.80 -42.10
C ASP A 297 24.55 16.65 -43.22
N ILE A 298 23.27 16.82 -42.89
CA ILE A 298 22.19 16.81 -43.89
C ILE A 298 22.28 18.12 -44.68
N ALA A 299 22.77 18.03 -45.93
CA ALA A 299 22.85 19.19 -46.80
C ALA A 299 21.45 19.81 -47.06
N TYR A 300 21.41 21.11 -47.34
CA TYR A 300 20.16 21.83 -47.58
C TYR A 300 19.38 21.21 -48.76
N GLY A 301 18.21 20.64 -48.48
CA GLY A 301 17.37 19.95 -49.47
C GLY A 301 17.48 18.42 -49.48
N GLU A 302 18.44 17.84 -48.76
CA GLU A 302 18.52 16.39 -48.56
C GLU A 302 17.58 15.93 -47.44
N LYS A 303 17.13 14.67 -47.52
CA LYS A 303 16.28 14.03 -46.53
C LYS A 303 16.93 12.73 -46.05
N LEU A 304 17.09 12.59 -44.74
CA LEU A 304 17.62 11.39 -44.10
C LEU A 304 16.46 10.40 -43.85
N PRO A 305 16.47 9.20 -44.44
CA PRO A 305 15.46 8.18 -44.16
C PRO A 305 15.81 7.43 -42.86
N ILE A 306 14.94 7.49 -41.87
CA ILE A 306 15.03 6.71 -40.63
C ILE A 306 13.97 5.60 -40.66
N SER A 307 14.37 4.36 -40.37
CA SER A 307 13.47 3.20 -40.37
C SER A 307 12.43 3.28 -39.24
N VAL A 308 11.16 3.10 -39.60
CA VAL A 308 10.03 3.02 -38.65
C VAL A 308 10.12 1.75 -37.79
N GLU A 309 10.65 0.65 -38.34
CA GLU A 309 10.89 -0.57 -37.57
C GLU A 309 11.96 -0.36 -36.48
N ARG A 310 13.01 0.42 -36.78
CA ARG A 310 14.02 0.80 -35.76
C ARG A 310 13.37 1.58 -34.62
N LEU A 311 12.48 2.52 -34.92
CA LEU A 311 11.71 3.27 -33.90
C LEU A 311 10.81 2.34 -33.07
N ALA A 312 10.06 1.45 -33.73
CA ALA A 312 9.16 0.52 -33.07
C ALA A 312 9.89 -0.51 -32.19
N GLY A 313 11.18 -0.75 -32.46
CA GLY A 313 12.03 -1.66 -31.69
C GLY A 313 12.51 -1.14 -30.34
N TYR A 314 12.34 0.16 -30.04
CA TYR A 314 12.65 0.69 -28.70
C TYR A 314 11.68 0.14 -27.67
N ARG A 315 12.20 -0.40 -26.56
CA ARG A 315 11.38 -1.04 -25.51
C ARG A 315 10.26 -0.12 -25.00
N SER A 316 10.55 1.17 -24.87
CA SER A 316 9.59 2.20 -24.44
C SER A 316 8.46 2.40 -25.45
N VAL A 317 8.77 2.37 -26.75
CA VAL A 317 7.78 2.47 -27.84
C VAL A 317 6.96 1.18 -27.96
N THR A 318 7.59 0.01 -27.92
CA THR A 318 6.89 -1.30 -28.01
C THR A 318 5.90 -1.51 -26.87
N ALA A 319 6.19 -0.95 -25.68
CA ALA A 319 5.26 -0.99 -24.54
C ALA A 319 3.98 -0.16 -24.79
N LEU A 320 4.02 0.81 -25.70
CA LEU A 320 2.92 1.74 -25.98
C LEU A 320 2.15 1.36 -27.25
N ALA A 321 2.82 0.93 -28.31
CA ALA A 321 2.19 0.64 -29.59
C ALA A 321 2.92 -0.40 -30.44
N ASP A 322 2.19 -0.95 -31.40
CA ASP A 322 2.73 -1.74 -32.50
C ASP A 322 3.25 -0.83 -33.64
N LEU A 323 3.77 -1.46 -34.70
CA LEU A 323 4.36 -0.75 -35.85
C LEU A 323 3.37 0.22 -36.51
N GLU A 324 2.09 -0.13 -36.57
CA GLU A 324 1.07 0.75 -37.17
C GLU A 324 0.75 1.94 -36.25
N GLY A 325 0.76 1.75 -34.93
CA GLY A 325 0.64 2.85 -33.99
C GLY A 325 1.79 3.85 -34.09
N VAL A 326 3.02 3.40 -34.34
CA VAL A 326 4.17 4.28 -34.59
C VAL A 326 3.98 5.09 -35.88
N ARG A 327 3.50 4.47 -36.97
CA ARG A 327 3.21 5.20 -38.22
C ARG A 327 2.17 6.29 -38.01
N LYS A 328 1.07 5.97 -37.31
CA LYS A 328 0.02 6.95 -36.96
C LYS A 328 0.54 8.08 -36.08
N SER A 329 1.49 7.77 -35.18
CA SER A 329 2.16 8.78 -34.36
C SER A 329 2.98 9.75 -35.20
N LEU A 330 3.79 9.24 -36.12
CA LEU A 330 4.58 10.06 -37.04
C LEU A 330 3.68 10.94 -37.93
N GLU A 331 2.58 10.40 -38.45
CA GLU A 331 1.60 11.14 -39.24
C GLU A 331 0.90 12.24 -38.44
N ARG A 332 0.51 11.96 -37.19
CA ARG A 332 -0.11 12.95 -36.29
C ARG A 332 0.86 14.08 -35.91
N GLN A 333 2.15 13.76 -35.83
CA GLN A 333 3.24 14.72 -35.62
C GLN A 333 3.71 15.40 -36.91
N LEU A 334 3.00 15.17 -38.03
CA LEU A 334 3.25 15.78 -39.34
C LEU A 334 4.61 15.43 -39.98
N TYR A 335 5.24 14.33 -39.55
CA TYR A 335 6.44 13.83 -40.22
C TYR A 335 6.11 13.22 -41.58
N ALA A 336 6.98 13.46 -42.57
CA ALA A 336 6.83 12.88 -43.90
C ALA A 336 7.29 11.41 -43.92
N LEU A 337 6.39 10.50 -44.28
CA LEU A 337 6.71 9.10 -44.52
C LEU A 337 6.98 8.83 -46.01
N THR A 338 7.79 7.81 -46.27
CA THR A 338 7.95 7.20 -47.60
C THR A 338 6.63 6.56 -48.08
N PRO A 339 6.41 6.36 -49.40
CA PRO A 339 5.16 5.77 -49.91
C PRO A 339 4.83 4.37 -49.36
N ASP A 340 5.84 3.59 -49.02
CA ASP A 340 5.70 2.27 -48.38
C ASP A 340 5.54 2.34 -46.85
N ARG A 341 5.62 3.55 -46.27
CA ARG A 341 5.53 3.87 -44.84
C ARG A 341 6.55 3.11 -43.98
N ASN A 342 7.69 2.73 -44.55
CA ASN A 342 8.75 2.01 -43.84
C ASN A 342 9.83 2.95 -43.30
N HIS A 343 9.94 4.15 -43.85
CA HIS A 343 10.89 5.17 -43.41
C HIS A 343 10.20 6.52 -43.19
N VAL A 344 10.62 7.22 -42.14
CA VAL A 344 10.37 8.65 -41.93
C VAL A 344 11.50 9.46 -42.55
N LEU A 345 11.17 10.56 -43.22
CA LEU A 345 12.12 11.42 -43.91
C LEU A 345 12.37 12.70 -43.11
N ILE A 346 13.60 12.88 -42.66
CA ILE A 346 14.03 14.00 -41.81
C ILE A 346 14.80 15.02 -42.66
N GLY A 347 14.39 16.29 -42.64
CA GLY A 347 15.11 17.37 -43.32
C GLY A 347 16.04 18.14 -42.39
N ALA A 348 16.88 19.02 -42.95
CA ALA A 348 17.83 19.86 -42.21
C ALA A 348 17.19 20.82 -41.16
N GLN A 349 15.87 21.05 -41.24
CA GLN A 349 15.11 21.90 -40.30
C GLN A 349 14.64 21.12 -39.06
N ASP A 350 14.51 19.79 -39.20
CA ASP A 350 14.07 18.89 -38.14
C ASP A 350 15.24 18.44 -37.26
N SER A 351 16.49 18.72 -37.68
CA SER A 351 17.73 18.40 -36.98
C SER A 351 18.30 19.52 -36.10
N SER A 352 17.81 20.77 -36.22
CA SER A 352 18.50 21.96 -35.68
C SER A 352 17.83 22.70 -34.53
N SER A 353 16.89 22.08 -33.79
CA SER A 353 16.08 22.81 -32.79
C SER A 353 16.78 23.11 -31.44
N GLU A 354 18.12 23.20 -31.36
CA GLU A 354 18.83 23.42 -30.08
C GLU A 354 19.68 24.71 -29.96
N GLU A 355 19.79 25.58 -30.97
CA GLU A 355 20.67 26.78 -30.84
C GLU A 355 20.00 28.10 -30.37
N ASP A 356 18.67 28.19 -30.22
CA ASP A 356 18.01 29.46 -29.86
C ASP A 356 17.73 29.68 -28.35
N LEU A 357 18.38 28.94 -27.44
CA LEU A 357 18.20 29.13 -25.98
C LEU A 357 19.48 29.43 -25.19
N GLN A 358 20.59 29.75 -25.85
CA GLN A 358 21.82 30.24 -25.19
C GLN A 358 22.38 31.46 -25.92
N GLY A 359 21.81 32.64 -25.65
CA GLY A 359 22.32 33.89 -26.20
C GLY A 359 21.55 35.10 -25.72
N GLY A 360 21.81 35.54 -24.49
CA GLY A 360 21.25 36.76 -23.91
C GLY A 360 21.97 37.15 -22.63
N GLU A 361 23.26 37.47 -22.74
CA GLU A 361 23.99 38.17 -21.69
C GLU A 361 23.64 39.67 -21.68
N SER A 362 23.56 40.17 -20.44
CA SER A 362 23.80 41.54 -19.95
C SER A 362 23.00 42.70 -20.55
N ASP A 363 22.25 43.38 -19.68
CA ASP A 363 22.36 44.83 -19.51
C ASP A 363 22.02 45.22 -18.06
N GLU A 364 23.06 45.54 -17.27
CA GLU A 364 22.96 46.45 -16.13
C GLU A 364 23.07 47.87 -16.68
N GLU A 365 22.02 48.68 -16.57
CA GLU A 365 22.19 50.13 -16.38
C GLU A 365 21.27 50.67 -15.30
N LYS A 366 21.92 51.37 -14.37
CA LYS A 366 21.35 52.18 -13.30
C LYS A 366 20.62 53.39 -13.90
N GLU A 367 19.42 53.69 -13.43
CA GLU A 367 19.02 55.09 -13.22
C GLU A 367 18.33 55.29 -11.88
N LYS A 368 18.89 56.26 -11.14
CA LYS A 368 18.34 56.88 -9.93
C LYS A 368 17.24 57.85 -10.34
N SER A 369 16.09 57.81 -9.68
CA SER A 369 15.39 59.03 -9.26
C SER A 369 14.26 58.70 -8.28
N SER A 370 14.42 59.14 -7.02
CA SER A 370 13.27 59.53 -6.19
C SER A 370 12.60 60.77 -6.79
N PRO A 371 11.33 61.04 -6.47
CA PRO A 371 11.14 62.00 -5.39
C PRO A 371 10.06 61.60 -4.38
N ALA A 372 10.21 62.20 -3.21
CA ALA A 372 9.30 62.19 -2.10
C ALA A 372 7.85 62.53 -2.50
N ASN A 373 6.89 61.90 -1.83
CA ASN A 373 5.74 62.65 -1.36
C ASN A 373 5.33 62.20 0.05
N SER A 374 5.31 63.20 0.92
CA SER A 374 4.82 63.20 2.28
C SER A 374 3.33 62.90 2.35
N GLN A 375 2.90 62.10 3.31
CA GLN A 375 1.70 62.39 4.12
C GLN A 375 1.71 61.56 5.41
N SER A 376 1.98 62.26 6.51
CA SER A 376 1.68 61.92 7.89
C SER A 376 0.18 61.82 8.12
N LEU A 377 -0.29 60.84 8.90
CA LEU A 377 -1.36 61.04 9.88
C LEU A 377 -1.23 60.00 11.00
N ASP A 378 -1.49 60.49 12.20
CA ASP A 378 -1.19 59.96 13.52
C ASP A 378 -2.10 58.81 13.97
N ALA A 379 -1.60 57.97 14.88
CA ALA A 379 -2.35 57.48 16.05
C ALA A 379 -1.38 56.82 17.05
N GLU A 380 -1.10 57.54 18.13
CA GLU A 380 -0.59 56.98 19.38
C GLU A 380 -1.65 56.08 20.01
N ASP A 381 -1.25 54.95 20.61
CA ASP A 381 -1.71 54.65 21.95
C ASP A 381 -0.71 53.75 22.68
N SER A 382 -0.27 54.25 23.82
CA SER A 382 0.73 53.64 24.70
C SER A 382 -0.01 53.07 25.90
N LEU A 383 0.19 51.80 26.25
CA LEU A 383 0.11 51.37 27.65
C LEU A 383 1.16 50.29 27.93
N ASN A 384 2.16 50.73 28.68
CA ASN A 384 3.22 49.97 29.32
C ASN A 384 2.88 49.91 30.82
N LEU A 385 3.03 48.74 31.45
CA LEU A 385 3.18 48.47 32.89
C LEU A 385 3.35 46.93 32.95
N GLY A 386 4.45 46.34 33.43
CA GLY A 386 5.41 46.78 34.42
C GLY A 386 5.30 45.87 35.65
N ASP A 387 6.44 45.27 36.02
CA ASP A 387 6.74 44.46 37.22
C ASP A 387 6.31 42.99 37.24
N LYS A 388 7.24 42.01 37.19
CA LYS A 388 8.40 41.65 38.03
C LYS A 388 8.05 40.97 39.37
N ASN A 389 8.58 39.75 39.44
CA ASN A 389 9.32 39.13 40.55
C ASN A 389 8.63 38.17 41.54
N THR A 390 9.11 36.91 41.45
CA THR A 390 9.66 36.05 42.53
C THR A 390 8.76 35.62 43.68
N HIS A 391 8.49 34.31 43.77
CA HIS A 391 9.09 33.42 44.79
C HIS A 391 8.56 31.98 44.69
N THR A 392 9.47 31.00 44.57
CA THR A 392 9.38 29.65 45.17
C THR A 392 9.86 29.73 46.63
N PRO A 393 9.44 28.85 47.58
CA PRO A 393 9.98 27.48 47.68
C PRO A 393 9.09 26.39 48.36
N ALA A 394 9.66 25.18 48.46
CA ALA A 394 9.38 24.01 49.33
C ALA A 394 8.22 23.09 48.90
N GLU A 395 8.47 21.83 48.52
CA GLU A 395 8.85 20.65 49.35
C GLU A 395 7.77 20.26 50.36
N GLU A 396 7.02 19.20 50.04
CA GLU A 396 6.42 18.30 51.04
C GLU A 396 6.18 16.93 50.38
N GLU A 397 6.88 15.93 50.90
CA GLU A 397 6.64 14.50 50.72
C GLU A 397 5.36 14.12 51.47
N GLU A 398 4.45 13.37 50.84
CA GLU A 398 3.51 12.54 51.61
C GLU A 398 3.41 11.14 51.02
N ASN A 399 3.80 10.22 51.89
CA ASN A 399 3.85 8.78 51.76
C ASN A 399 2.53 8.22 52.33
N TRP A 400 1.82 7.36 51.59
CA TRP A 400 0.71 6.56 52.14
C TRP A 400 0.83 5.13 51.63
N ASP A 401 1.37 4.27 52.52
CA ASP A 401 1.23 2.82 52.48
C ASP A 401 -0.06 2.38 53.21
N ASP A 402 -0.56 1.22 52.77
CA ASP A 402 -1.50 0.26 53.40
C ASP A 402 -3.00 0.60 53.50
N ALA A 403 -3.82 -0.11 52.70
CA ALA A 403 -4.51 -1.32 53.18
C ALA A 403 -5.51 -1.91 52.15
N SER A 404 -5.41 -3.24 51.96
CA SER A 404 -6.40 -4.20 51.39
C SER A 404 -6.21 -4.64 49.93
#